data_AF-A0A353EFH7-F1
#
_entry.id   AF-A0A353EFH7-F1
#
_cell.length_a   1.000
_cell.length_b   1.000
_cell.length_c   1.000
_cell.angle_alpha   90.00
_cell.angle_beta   90.00
_cell.angle_gamma   90.00
#
_symmetry.space_group_name_H-M   'P 1'
#
loop_
_entity.id
_entity.type
_entity.pdbx_description
1 polymer ?
#
loop_
_entity_poly.entity_id
_entity_poly.type
_entity_poly.pdbx_seq_one_letter_code
_entity_poly.pdbx_strand_id
1 'polypeptide(L)'
;MAYATITFGHEAKQTTVIAPVGFSWTVFFFGFITPLVRQDYKGAFWMLVSFLLSFGVSNLIFAFMYNRLYIRQLDQQGFKAINVSENQWDRVEHDLGELKKTSVILVGG
;
A
#
# COMPACT_ATOMS: atom_id res chain seq x y z
N MET A 1 12.94 3.36 -3.14
CA MET A 1 12.42 2.53 -4.26
C MET A 1 11.50 1.48 -3.67
N ALA A 2 10.38 1.15 -4.33
CA ALA A 2 9.60 -0.01 -3.92
C ALA A 2 10.46 -1.27 -4.14
N TYR A 3 10.71 -2.03 -3.08
CA TYR A 3 11.63 -3.17 -3.13
C TYR A 3 10.89 -4.49 -3.37
N ALA A 4 9.59 -4.51 -3.10
CA ALA A 4 8.70 -5.64 -3.30
C ALA A 4 7.35 -5.14 -3.81
N THR A 5 6.60 -6.05 -4.42
CA THR A 5 5.24 -5.80 -4.88
C THR A 5 4.36 -6.95 -4.44
N ILE A 6 3.18 -6.62 -3.92
CA ILE A 6 2.15 -7.59 -3.50
C ILE A 6 0.98 -7.50 -4.48
N THR A 7 0.62 -8.61 -5.07
CA THR A 7 -0.61 -8.74 -5.86
C THR A 7 -1.71 -9.23 -4.94
N PHE A 8 -2.71 -8.37 -4.74
CA PHE A 8 -3.93 -8.67 -4.04
C PHE A 8 -5.01 -9.13 -5.02
N GLY A 9 -5.89 -10.03 -4.61
CA GLY A 9 -7.13 -10.29 -5.34
C GLY A 9 -8.32 -10.50 -4.42
N HIS A 10 -9.49 -10.35 -5.01
CA HIS A 10 -10.77 -10.42 -4.30
C HIS A 10 -11.69 -11.40 -5.01
N GLU A 11 -12.01 -12.52 -4.37
CA GLU A 11 -12.80 -13.62 -4.97
C GLU A 11 -14.14 -13.13 -5.54
N ALA A 12 -14.84 -12.22 -4.85
CA ALA A 12 -16.15 -11.74 -5.29
C ALA A 12 -16.09 -10.71 -6.43
N LYS A 13 -14.93 -10.13 -6.74
CA LYS A 13 -14.80 -9.06 -7.76
C LYS A 13 -13.92 -9.43 -8.96
N GLN A 14 -13.27 -10.61 -8.94
CA GLN A 14 -12.34 -11.07 -9.99
C GLN A 14 -11.31 -10.00 -10.41
N THR A 15 -10.99 -9.09 -9.49
CA THR A 15 -10.10 -7.95 -9.75
C THR A 15 -8.83 -8.16 -8.94
N THR A 16 -7.68 -8.03 -9.60
CA THR A 16 -6.38 -8.02 -8.95
C THR A 16 -5.87 -6.59 -8.79
N VAL A 17 -5.32 -6.27 -7.63
CA VAL A 17 -4.77 -4.96 -7.30
C VAL A 17 -3.30 -5.15 -6.95
N ILE A 18 -2.44 -4.36 -7.58
CA ILE A 18 -1.00 -4.43 -7.37
C ILE A 18 -0.60 -3.32 -6.39
N ALA A 19 0.04 -3.68 -5.29
CA ALA A 19 0.45 -2.76 -4.24
C ALA A 19 1.98 -2.83 -4.01
N PRO A 20 2.72 -1.73 -4.29
CA PRO A 20 4.16 -1.68 -4.01
C PRO A 20 4.44 -1.55 -2.51
N VAL A 21 5.53 -2.15 -2.04
CA VAL A 21 6.01 -2.08 -0.65
C VAL A 21 7.25 -1.19 -0.58
N GLY A 22 7.30 -0.31 0.42
CA GLY A 22 8.41 0.62 0.65
C GLY A 22 8.09 2.05 0.21
N PHE A 23 9.11 2.81 -0.21
CA PHE A 23 8.98 4.23 -0.51
C PHE A 23 8.07 4.52 -1.71
N SER A 24 7.13 5.45 -1.53
CA SER A 24 6.12 5.86 -2.50
C SER A 24 6.55 7.13 -3.23
N TRP A 25 7.14 6.95 -4.42
CA TRP A 25 7.54 8.07 -5.28
C TRP A 25 6.37 8.96 -5.71
N THR A 26 5.20 8.38 -5.92
CA THR A 26 4.00 9.14 -6.29
C THR A 26 3.56 10.08 -5.17
N VAL A 27 3.62 9.64 -3.90
CA VAL A 27 3.33 10.49 -2.76
C VAL A 27 4.39 11.57 -2.57
N PHE A 28 5.66 11.24 -2.78
CA PHE A 28 6.75 12.20 -2.64
C PHE A 28 6.56 13.42 -3.56
N PHE A 29 6.23 13.19 -4.83
CA PHE A 29 6.06 14.28 -5.82
C PHE A 29 4.65 14.88 -5.84
N PHE A 30 3.59 14.08 -5.64
CA PHE A 30 2.20 14.50 -5.84
C PHE A 30 1.39 14.60 -4.54
N GLY A 31 1.96 14.26 -3.38
CA GLY A 31 1.33 14.41 -2.06
C GLY A 31 -0.08 13.84 -2.00
N PHE A 32 -1.02 14.67 -1.57
CA PHE A 32 -2.45 14.33 -1.39
C PHE A 32 -3.19 13.99 -2.69
N ILE A 33 -2.64 14.28 -3.87
CA ILE A 33 -3.27 13.90 -5.15
C ILE A 33 -3.22 12.38 -5.34
N THR A 34 -2.15 11.72 -4.88
CA THR A 34 -2.00 10.26 -4.95
C THR A 34 -3.15 9.50 -4.27
N PRO A 35 -3.49 9.77 -2.99
CA PRO A 35 -4.64 9.13 -2.35
C PRO A 35 -5.99 9.44 -3.00
N LEU A 36 -6.17 10.63 -3.58
CA LEU A 36 -7.40 10.94 -4.33
C LEU A 36 -7.59 10.02 -5.53
N VAL A 37 -6.53 9.79 -6.31
CA VAL A 37 -6.57 8.88 -7.46
C VAL A 37 -6.83 7.43 -7.01
N ARG A 38 -6.36 7.05 -5.82
CA ARG A 38 -6.61 5.73 -5.22
C ARG A 38 -7.96 5.62 -4.49
N GLN A 39 -8.81 6.64 -4.58
CA GLN A 39 -10.11 6.73 -3.89
C GLN A 39 -10.02 6.62 -2.36
N ASP A 40 -8.85 6.93 -1.79
CA ASP A 40 -8.63 7.03 -0.34
C ASP A 40 -8.87 8.48 0.13
N TYR A 41 -10.13 8.86 0.23
CA TYR A 41 -10.52 10.22 0.62
C TYR A 41 -10.10 10.58 2.05
N LYS A 42 -10.06 9.60 2.96
CA LYS A 42 -9.62 9.82 4.34
C LYS A 42 -8.13 10.12 4.39
N GLY A 43 -7.31 9.32 3.70
CA GLY A 43 -5.88 9.55 3.58
C GLY A 43 -5.57 10.88 2.89
N ALA A 44 -6.30 11.20 1.81
CA ALA A 44 -6.15 12.48 1.10
C ALA A 44 -6.40 13.69 2.01
N PHE A 45 -7.45 13.65 2.82
CA PHE A 45 -7.77 14.73 3.76
C PHE A 45 -6.65 14.94 4.79
N TRP A 46 -6.20 13.88 5.46
CA TRP A 46 -5.13 14.00 6.47
C TRP A 46 -3.78 14.40 5.88
N MET A 47 -3.46 13.93 4.67
CA MET A 47 -2.26 14.36 3.96
C MET A 47 -2.34 15.82 3.52
N LEU A 48 -3.51 16.31 3.08
CA LEU A 48 -3.71 17.71 2.72
C LEU A 48 -3.53 18.63 3.92
N VAL A 49 -4.16 18.30 5.06
CA VAL A 49 -4.00 19.06 6.31
C VAL A 49 -2.53 19.09 6.71
N SER A 50 -1.86 17.93 6.71
CA SER A 50 -0.44 17.85 7.07
C SER A 50 0.46 18.60 6.08
N PHE A 51 0.12 18.60 4.80
CA PHE A 51 0.82 19.34 3.76
C PHE A 51 0.76 20.85 4.01
N LEU A 52 -0.41 21.37 4.35
CA LEU A 52 -0.61 22.79 4.69
C LEU A 52 0.15 23.20 5.96
N LEU A 53 0.12 22.37 7.01
CA LEU A 53 0.82 22.67 8.27
C LEU A 53 2.35 22.60 8.15
N SER A 54 2.86 21.70 7.33
CA SER A 54 4.30 21.43 7.19
C SER A 54 4.96 22.14 6.00
N PHE A 55 4.21 22.98 5.27
CA PHE A 55 4.65 23.59 4.00
C PHE A 55 5.20 22.54 3.00
N GLY A 56 4.57 21.38 2.94
CA GLY A 56 4.90 20.29 2.01
C GLY A 56 5.96 19.30 2.47
N VAL A 57 6.63 19.52 3.61
CA VAL A 57 7.61 18.58 4.17
C VAL A 57 6.96 17.24 4.54
N SER A 58 5.68 17.23 4.90
CA SER A 58 4.95 16.01 5.22
C SER A 58 4.94 14.99 4.08
N ASN A 59 5.04 15.41 2.81
CA ASN A 59 5.07 14.47 1.67
C ASN A 59 6.25 13.50 1.77
N LEU A 60 7.40 13.95 2.28
CA LEU A 60 8.56 13.09 2.48
C LEU A 60 8.26 12.01 3.54
N ILE A 61 7.66 12.39 4.66
CA ILE A 61 7.30 11.46 5.74
C ILE A 61 6.24 10.46 5.25
N PHE A 62 5.19 10.96 4.60
CA PHE A 62 4.13 10.11 4.06
C PHE A 62 4.63 9.19 2.94
N ALA A 63 5.64 9.57 2.15
CA ALA A 63 6.18 8.70 1.12
C ALA A 63 6.76 7.40 1.68
N PHE A 64 7.29 7.39 2.92
CA PHE A 64 7.77 6.16 3.55
C PHE A 64 6.64 5.26 4.06
N MET A 65 5.51 5.84 4.50
CA MET A 65 4.46 5.08 5.19
C MET A 65 3.21 4.80 4.34
N TYR A 66 2.91 5.62 3.34
CA TYR A 66 1.62 5.58 2.64
C TYR A 66 1.36 4.24 1.93
N ASN A 67 2.38 3.65 1.29
CA ASN A 67 2.25 2.34 0.65
C ASN A 67 1.84 1.24 1.66
N ARG A 68 2.38 1.28 2.88
CA ARG A 68 1.99 0.37 3.97
C ARG A 68 0.54 0.58 4.41
N LEU A 69 0.11 1.84 4.52
CA LEU A 69 -1.29 2.16 4.84
C LEU A 69 -2.24 1.65 3.75
N TYR A 70 -1.88 1.86 2.48
CA TYR A 70 -2.66 1.39 1.34
C TYR A 70 -2.83 -0.14 1.35
N ILE A 71 -1.75 -0.89 1.62
CA ILE A 71 -1.81 -2.35 1.75
C ILE A 71 -2.76 -2.78 2.89
N ARG A 72 -2.69 -2.11 4.04
CA ARG A 72 -3.60 -2.39 5.17
C ARG A 72 -5.06 -2.09 4.84
N GLN A 73 -5.32 -1.04 4.07
CA GLN A 73 -6.68 -0.73 3.59
C GLN A 73 -7.20 -1.83 2.65
N LEU A 74 -6.36 -2.38 1.78
CA LEU A 74 -6.75 -3.49 0.91
C LEU A 74 -7.12 -4.74 1.73
N ASP A 75 -6.33 -5.08 2.75
CA ASP A 75 -6.65 -6.19 3.67
C ASP A 75 -7.97 -5.96 4.42
N GLN A 76 -8.21 -4.75 4.92
CA GLN A 76 -9.48 -4.36 5.55
C GLN A 76 -10.68 -4.41 4.60
N GLN A 77 -10.46 -4.18 3.31
CA GLN A 77 -11.47 -4.29 2.25
C GLN A 77 -11.73 -5.74 1.82
N GLY A 78 -11.05 -6.72 2.42
CA GLY A 78 -11.23 -8.14 2.13
C GLY A 78 -10.37 -8.65 0.98
N PHE A 79 -9.47 -7.82 0.44
CA PHE A 79 -8.51 -8.29 -0.56
C PHE A 79 -7.46 -9.20 0.09
N LYS A 80 -7.14 -10.29 -0.58
CA LYS A 80 -6.20 -11.31 -0.12
C LYS A 80 -4.93 -11.28 -0.95
N ALA A 81 -3.76 -11.39 -0.31
CA ALA A 81 -2.47 -11.34 -0.99
C ALA A 81 -2.20 -12.66 -1.74
N ILE A 82 -2.27 -12.66 -3.07
CA ILE A 82 -2.12 -13.86 -3.91
C ILE A 82 -0.65 -14.14 -4.22
N ASN A 83 0.14 -13.09 -4.46
CA ASN A 83 1.53 -13.22 -4.86
C ASN A 83 2.35 -12.08 -4.27
N VAL A 84 3.57 -12.37 -3.83
CA VAL A 84 4.59 -11.38 -3.48
C VAL A 84 5.83 -11.71 -4.28
N SER A 85 6.51 -10.66 -4.75
CA SER A 85 7.79 -10.79 -5.45
C SER A 85 8.72 -11.79 -4.78
N GLU A 86 9.25 -12.72 -5.59
CA GLU A 86 10.09 -13.84 -5.17
C GLU A 86 11.21 -13.39 -4.22
N ASN A 87 11.44 -14.17 -3.14
CA ASN A 87 12.49 -13.94 -2.13
C ASN A 87 12.36 -12.64 -1.29
N GLN A 88 11.18 -12.01 -1.24
CA GLN A 88 10.95 -10.82 -0.40
C GLN A 88 9.99 -11.04 0.77
N TRP A 89 9.43 -12.25 0.93
CA TRP A 89 8.43 -12.56 1.96
C TRP A 89 8.88 -12.21 3.38
N ASP A 90 10.10 -12.59 3.77
CA ASP A 90 10.62 -12.34 5.12
C ASP A 90 10.70 -10.83 5.44
N ARG A 91 11.08 -10.01 4.45
CA ARG A 91 11.14 -8.54 4.59
C ARG A 91 9.76 -7.92 4.65
N VAL A 92 8.85 -8.40 3.80
CA VAL A 92 7.47 -7.91 3.74
C VAL A 92 6.71 -8.22 5.03
N GLU A 93 6.91 -9.42 5.60
CA GLU A 93 6.35 -9.84 6.89
C GLU A 93 6.88 -8.95 8.03
N HIS A 94 8.19 -8.69 8.06
CA HIS A 94 8.78 -7.78 9.03
C HIS A 94 8.21 -6.36 8.94
N ASP A 95 8.06 -5.80 7.74
CA ASP A 95 7.63 -4.42 7.54
C ASP A 95 6.13 -4.21 7.74
N LEU A 96 5.30 -5.15 7.30
CA LEU A 96 3.84 -5.03 7.36
C LEU A 96 3.26 -5.55 8.68
N GLY A 97 4.06 -6.27 9.47
CA GLY A 97 3.61 -7.11 10.59
C GLY A 97 2.99 -8.40 10.06
N GLU A 98 2.40 -9.23 10.94
CA GLU A 98 1.63 -10.42 10.54
C GLU A 98 0.43 -10.03 9.65
N LEU A 99 0.65 -9.71 8.38
CA LEU A 99 -0.34 -9.98 7.35
C LEU A 99 -0.59 -11.47 7.45
N LYS A 100 -1.81 -11.86 7.88
CA LYS A 100 -2.13 -13.27 8.07
C LYS A 100 -1.78 -14.01 6.77
N LYS A 101 -0.73 -14.84 6.85
CA LYS A 101 -0.25 -15.75 5.80
C LYS A 101 -1.39 -16.56 5.18
N THR A 102 -2.47 -16.75 5.94
CA THR A 102 -3.76 -17.37 5.59
C THR A 102 -4.51 -16.73 4.40
N SER A 103 -4.06 -15.59 3.87
CA SER A 103 -4.65 -14.99 2.67
C SER A 103 -3.86 -15.25 1.38
N VAL A 104 -2.76 -15.98 1.47
CA VAL A 104 -2.04 -16.49 0.30
C VAL A 104 -2.69 -17.79 -0.10
N ILE A 105 -3.79 -17.70 -0.86
CA ILE A 105 -4.20 -18.84 -1.68
C ILE A 105 -3.10 -18.95 -2.73
N LEU A 106 -2.20 -19.89 -2.50
CA LEU A 106 -1.30 -20.42 -3.51
C LEU A 106 -2.18 -20.77 -4.71
N VAL A 107 -2.25 -19.89 -5.71
CA VAL A 107 -2.52 -20.33 -7.07
C VAL A 107 -1.22 -20.99 -7.51
N GLY A 108 -1.05 -22.23 -7.04
CA GLY A 108 0.02 -23.11 -7.45
C GLY A 108 -0.17 -23.42 -8.93
N GLY A 109 0.89 -23.17 -9.67
CA GLY A 109 1.23 -23.74 -10.96
C GLY A 109 2.74 -23.84 -11.01
#